data_AF-A0A951TBT7-F1
#
_entry.id   AF-A0A951TBT7-F1
#
_cell.length_a   1.000
_cell.length_b   1.000
_cell.length_c   1.000
_cell.angle_alpha   90.00
_cell.angle_beta   90.00
_cell.angle_gamma   90.00
#
_symmetry.space_group_name_H-M   'P 1'
#
loop_
_entity.id
_entity.type
_entity.pdbx_description
1 polymer ?
#
loop_
_entity_poly.entity_id
_entity_poly.type
_entity_poly.pdbx_seq_one_letter_code
_entity_poly.pdbx_strand_id
1 'polypeptide(L)'
;MNIDSRPGSTLRTKALALANEIVQSSARDVVQVLFRHKWITILFFLGVSSAAALYAFTAPEIYMSEAKLLLRPGRESIAMDASAVSGNTVAMGAGRENELNSEISIIKSQALAEQVIDSMIAEVGQEAPPPREPTAREKIFQAIQTVKSLPFRLIPSGPAVEVSPRDAAAARLSSGIEVQVERNTNILIVSYEGRDPAKARDTLERLIEGYLDRHIEVFASQVTPEFFEEQAKKLQEELAVKEAARDEFRTANKIASLEQQKSSLLDQIMALETELNTAAAEASGAEARIASIEKALAGQSATLITSENLGQINPAADRLKASLVELRLKETDLSARYPDTHRPLVELRQQIKQTEEMMKREEGTISTTTKGLNPNHMSLQLQLDTERANLNSQKARMQAIKSSMEGPRSELSRITMSEAEMTRLTRDVEVAEQEYRNYREGLQRARISAAMDLDKVSNVSVVQPATFSPVPVKPQRSRILALGLFLGLFGGVFLAFAREYLDDTIHNKETAESKLGVPVLAVITNKEFETIFR
;
A
#
# COMPACT_ATOMS: atom_id res chain seq x y z
N MET A 1 37.56 -15.44 -53.54
CA MET A 1 37.06 -16.83 -53.65
C MET A 1 37.56 -17.56 -52.42
N ASN A 2 36.62 -18.08 -51.63
CA ASN A 2 36.76 -18.43 -50.21
C ASN A 2 37.30 -19.86 -50.03
N ILE A 3 38.28 -20.10 -49.16
CA ILE A 3 38.48 -21.35 -48.37
C ILE A 3 39.30 -20.98 -47.11
N ASP A 4 38.65 -21.15 -45.96
CA ASP A 4 39.10 -20.88 -44.59
C ASP A 4 39.95 -22.07 -44.08
N SER A 5 41.16 -21.81 -43.57
CA SER A 5 42.08 -22.82 -43.02
C SER A 5 42.38 -22.53 -41.56
N ARG A 6 41.51 -23.01 -40.67
CA ARG A 6 41.70 -22.93 -39.20
C ARG A 6 42.43 -24.17 -38.68
N PRO A 7 43.45 -24.04 -37.81
CA PRO A 7 44.24 -25.16 -37.25
C PRO A 7 43.49 -26.00 -36.19
N GLY A 8 42.19 -25.78 -35.99
CA GLY A 8 41.32 -26.60 -35.12
C GLY A 8 40.53 -27.69 -35.86
N SER A 9 40.63 -27.76 -37.20
CA SER A 9 39.85 -28.72 -37.99
C SER A 9 40.40 -30.14 -37.90
N THR A 10 41.72 -30.33 -37.78
CA THR A 10 42.39 -31.64 -37.79
C THR A 10 42.11 -32.48 -36.54
N LEU A 11 42.09 -31.88 -35.35
CA LEU A 11 41.78 -32.61 -34.11
C LEU A 11 40.30 -32.98 -34.02
N ARG A 12 39.40 -32.10 -34.46
CA ARG A 12 37.96 -32.36 -34.44
C ARG A 12 37.54 -33.36 -35.52
N THR A 13 38.13 -33.31 -36.72
CA THR A 13 37.92 -34.34 -37.76
C THR A 13 38.54 -35.67 -37.37
N LYS A 14 39.73 -35.68 -36.76
CA LYS A 14 40.32 -36.93 -36.20
C LYS A 14 39.49 -37.50 -35.04
N ALA A 15 38.91 -36.66 -34.17
CA ALA A 15 38.04 -37.12 -33.08
C ALA A 15 36.69 -37.67 -33.59
N LEU A 16 36.12 -37.08 -34.65
CA LEU A 16 34.91 -37.58 -35.30
C LEU A 16 35.17 -38.86 -36.10
N ALA A 17 36.34 -38.98 -36.75
CA ALA A 17 36.79 -40.22 -37.37
C ALA A 17 37.00 -41.33 -36.33
N LEU A 18 37.56 -41.00 -35.16
CA LEU A 18 37.75 -41.89 -34.02
C LEU A 18 36.42 -42.38 -33.43
N ALA A 19 35.42 -41.52 -33.30
CA ALA A 19 34.08 -41.95 -32.89
C ALA A 19 33.44 -42.91 -33.92
N ASN A 20 33.70 -42.71 -35.21
CA ASN A 20 33.14 -43.55 -36.28
C ASN A 20 33.90 -44.89 -36.44
N GLU A 21 35.23 -44.89 -36.29
CA GLU A 21 36.06 -46.11 -36.27
C GLU A 21 35.82 -46.95 -35.01
N ILE A 22 35.64 -46.34 -33.84
CA ILE A 22 35.31 -47.08 -32.61
C ILE A 22 33.91 -47.72 -32.72
N VAL A 23 32.95 -47.06 -33.36
CA VAL A 23 31.60 -47.61 -33.61
C VAL A 23 31.62 -48.73 -34.65
N GLN A 24 32.57 -48.74 -35.59
CA GLN A 24 32.76 -49.82 -36.57
C GLN A 24 33.75 -50.90 -36.13
N SER A 25 34.54 -50.67 -35.07
CA SER A 25 35.50 -51.62 -34.54
C SER A 25 34.78 -52.85 -33.99
N SER A 26 35.23 -54.04 -34.39
CA SER A 26 34.65 -55.28 -33.87
C SER A 26 35.01 -55.40 -32.39
N ALA A 27 34.16 -56.03 -31.56
CA ALA A 27 34.49 -56.30 -30.15
C ALA A 27 35.85 -57.00 -29.97
N ARG A 28 36.33 -57.69 -31.03
CA ARG A 28 37.65 -58.29 -31.13
C ARG A 28 38.80 -57.27 -31.11
N ASP A 29 38.66 -56.11 -31.75
CA ASP A 29 39.71 -55.09 -31.88
C ASP A 29 39.93 -54.38 -30.55
N VAL A 30 38.85 -54.02 -29.86
CA VAL A 30 38.87 -53.48 -28.49
C VAL A 30 39.59 -54.42 -27.52
N VAL A 31 39.31 -55.72 -27.63
CA VAL A 31 39.96 -56.76 -26.81
C VAL A 31 41.44 -56.88 -27.17
N GLN A 32 41.81 -56.81 -28.46
CA GLN A 32 43.22 -56.86 -28.87
C GLN A 32 44.05 -55.71 -28.34
N VAL A 33 43.54 -54.47 -28.37
CA VAL A 33 44.21 -53.30 -27.80
C VAL A 33 44.48 -53.49 -26.30
N LEU A 34 43.48 -53.98 -25.56
CA LEU A 34 43.62 -54.28 -24.14
C LEU A 34 44.64 -55.40 -23.87
N PHE A 35 44.68 -56.45 -24.68
CA PHE A 35 45.68 -57.52 -24.52
C PHE A 35 47.10 -57.06 -24.86
N ARG A 36 47.26 -56.19 -25.86
CA ARG A 36 48.57 -55.64 -26.26
C ARG A 36 49.15 -54.74 -25.20
N HIS A 37 48.31 -53.95 -24.53
CA HIS A 37 48.72 -53.01 -23.49
C HIS A 37 48.32 -53.45 -22.08
N LYS A 38 48.10 -54.76 -21.88
CA LYS A 38 47.64 -55.34 -20.61
C LYS A 38 48.48 -54.91 -19.41
N TRP A 39 49.80 -54.78 -19.58
CA TRP A 39 50.69 -54.37 -18.50
C TRP A 39 50.50 -52.90 -18.10
N ILE A 40 50.22 -52.01 -19.06
CA ILE A 40 49.97 -50.61 -18.79
C ILE A 40 48.63 -50.45 -18.05
N THR A 41 47.59 -51.13 -18.51
CA THR A 41 46.27 -51.16 -17.86
C THR A 41 46.36 -51.72 -16.44
N ILE A 42 47.04 -52.86 -16.27
CA ILE A 42 47.18 -53.54 -14.96
C ILE A 42 48.01 -52.70 -13.99
N LEU A 43 49.14 -52.12 -14.44
CA LEU A 43 49.98 -51.28 -13.58
C LEU A 43 49.28 -49.99 -13.18
N PHE A 44 48.53 -49.36 -14.09
CA PHE A 44 47.74 -48.17 -13.77
C PHE A 44 46.60 -48.51 -12.78
N PHE A 45 45.85 -49.59 -13.03
CA PHE A 45 44.80 -50.05 -12.14
C PHE A 45 45.33 -50.36 -10.74
N LEU A 46 46.42 -51.12 -10.65
CA LEU A 46 47.07 -51.45 -9.39
C LEU A 46 47.59 -50.18 -8.70
N GLY A 47 48.24 -49.27 -9.43
CA GLY A 47 48.75 -48.02 -8.89
C GLY A 47 47.65 -47.15 -8.25
N VAL A 48 46.56 -46.90 -8.99
CA VAL A 48 45.45 -46.07 -8.50
C VAL A 48 44.69 -46.77 -7.36
N SER A 49 44.44 -48.08 -7.48
CA SER A 49 43.74 -48.84 -6.44
C SER A 49 44.57 -48.97 -5.16
N SER A 50 45.88 -49.21 -5.27
CA SER A 50 46.80 -49.21 -4.14
C SER A 50 46.93 -47.83 -3.50
N ALA A 51 46.98 -46.75 -4.29
CA ALA A 51 46.99 -45.39 -3.74
C ALA A 51 45.68 -45.04 -3.02
N ALA A 52 44.53 -45.43 -3.56
CA ALA A 52 43.23 -45.24 -2.92
C ALA A 52 43.09 -46.07 -1.64
N ALA A 53 43.57 -47.32 -1.63
CA ALA A 53 43.62 -48.16 -0.44
C ALA A 53 44.55 -47.57 0.62
N LEU A 54 45.76 -47.16 0.22
CA LEU A 54 46.71 -46.50 1.09
C LEU A 54 46.09 -45.27 1.74
N TYR A 55 45.43 -44.41 0.95
CA TYR A 55 44.70 -43.25 1.47
C TYR A 55 43.58 -43.66 2.44
N ALA A 56 42.74 -44.64 2.08
CA ALA A 56 41.62 -45.08 2.92
C ALA A 56 42.04 -45.63 4.30
N PHE A 57 43.23 -46.24 4.39
CA PHE A 57 43.75 -46.81 5.64
C PHE A 57 44.74 -45.90 6.39
N THR A 58 45.31 -44.89 5.74
CA THR A 58 46.27 -43.96 6.37
C THR A 58 45.71 -42.58 6.70
N ALA A 59 44.61 -42.18 6.05
CA ALA A 59 43.96 -40.91 6.34
C ALA A 59 43.41 -40.90 7.78
N PRO A 60 43.49 -39.75 8.49
CA PRO A 60 43.07 -39.65 9.88
C PRO A 60 41.57 -39.93 10.02
N GLU A 61 41.23 -40.69 11.06
CA GLU A 61 39.84 -40.93 11.45
C GLU A 61 39.25 -39.64 12.04
N ILE A 62 38.07 -39.25 11.54
CA ILE A 62 37.31 -38.08 11.99
C ILE A 62 35.99 -38.59 12.55
N TYR A 63 35.74 -38.24 13.81
CA TYR A 63 34.52 -38.54 14.56
C TYR A 63 33.62 -37.32 14.54
N MET A 64 32.32 -37.55 14.64
CA MET A 64 31.31 -36.49 14.63
C MET A 64 30.55 -36.54 15.96
N SER A 65 30.41 -35.38 16.60
CA SER A 65 29.44 -35.17 17.66
C SER A 65 28.27 -34.36 17.09
N GLU A 66 27.05 -34.70 17.47
CA GLU A 66 25.82 -34.04 17.02
C GLU A 66 24.98 -33.64 18.23
N ALA A 67 24.36 -32.47 18.16
CA ALA A 67 23.37 -31.97 19.12
C ALA A 67 22.17 -31.36 18.38
N LYS A 68 21.01 -31.36 19.05
CA LYS A 68 19.76 -30.82 18.49
C LYS A 68 19.18 -29.74 19.37
N LEU A 69 18.97 -28.57 18.79
CA LEU A 69 18.42 -27.38 19.45
C LEU A 69 17.04 -27.06 18.86
N LEU A 70 16.02 -26.98 19.69
CA LEU A 70 14.68 -26.55 19.30
C LEU A 70 14.53 -25.05 19.53
N LEU A 71 14.19 -24.33 18.48
CA LEU A 71 13.76 -22.95 18.57
C LEU A 71 12.25 -22.91 18.78
N ARG A 72 11.84 -22.39 19.93
CA ARG A 72 10.44 -22.10 20.22
C ARG A 72 10.13 -20.69 19.71
N PRO A 73 9.04 -20.49 18.94
CA PRO A 73 8.62 -19.15 18.56
C PRO A 73 8.25 -18.38 19.83
N GLY A 74 8.87 -17.21 20.09
CA GLY A 74 8.41 -16.40 21.22
C GLY A 74 9.25 -15.23 21.73
N ARG A 75 10.58 -15.17 21.55
CA ARG A 75 11.38 -14.02 22.05
C ARG A 75 11.51 -12.94 20.97
N GLU A 76 11.78 -13.36 19.74
CA GLU A 76 11.95 -12.51 18.56
C GLU A 76 10.67 -11.77 18.13
N SER A 77 9.49 -12.26 18.52
CA SER A 77 8.21 -11.57 18.31
C SER A 77 7.88 -10.53 19.40
N ILE A 78 8.62 -10.54 20.53
CA ILE A 78 8.44 -9.62 21.66
C ILE A 78 9.50 -8.52 21.65
N ALA A 79 10.65 -8.72 20.98
CA ALA A 79 11.69 -7.71 20.80
C ALA A 79 11.13 -6.47 20.10
N MET A 80 10.81 -5.46 20.89
CA MET A 80 10.23 -4.20 20.41
C MET A 80 11.35 -3.30 19.89
N ASP A 81 11.25 -2.92 18.62
CA ASP A 81 11.77 -1.63 18.19
C ASP A 81 10.84 -0.56 18.77
N ALA A 82 11.39 0.43 19.48
CA ALA A 82 10.62 1.58 19.97
C ALA A 82 9.86 2.29 18.83
N SER A 83 10.32 2.11 17.59
CA SER A 83 9.71 2.60 16.35
C SER A 83 8.50 1.76 15.88
N ALA A 84 8.39 0.50 16.31
CA ALA A 84 7.33 -0.43 15.87
C ALA A 84 6.00 -0.26 16.63
N VAL A 85 5.98 0.50 17.73
CA VAL A 85 4.74 0.88 18.44
C VAL A 85 3.83 1.74 17.53
N SER A 86 4.37 2.31 16.45
CA SER A 86 3.64 3.09 15.44
C SER A 86 2.83 2.26 14.42
N GLY A 87 2.47 1.01 14.73
CA GLY A 87 1.36 0.31 14.04
C GLY A 87 1.72 -0.53 12.81
N ASN A 88 2.99 -0.74 12.50
CA ASN A 88 3.37 -1.67 11.43
C ASN A 88 3.63 -3.08 11.99
N THR A 89 2.62 -3.94 11.92
CA THR A 89 2.78 -5.39 12.13
C THR A 89 3.59 -5.98 10.98
N VAL A 90 4.87 -6.26 11.21
CA VAL A 90 5.72 -6.96 10.23
C VAL A 90 5.19 -8.39 10.06
N ALA A 91 4.99 -8.81 8.81
CA ALA A 91 4.38 -10.08 8.44
C ALA A 91 5.19 -11.30 8.96
N MET A 92 4.55 -12.13 9.79
CA MET A 92 5.09 -13.34 10.45
C MET A 92 5.58 -14.48 9.52
N GLY A 93 5.60 -14.29 8.19
CA GLY A 93 5.90 -15.35 7.22
C GLY A 93 7.35 -15.40 6.74
N ALA A 94 7.97 -14.25 6.50
CA ALA A 94 9.35 -14.15 5.99
C ALA A 94 10.41 -14.07 7.10
N GLY A 95 9.99 -13.91 8.37
CA GLY A 95 10.88 -13.85 9.52
C GLY A 95 11.55 -15.19 9.84
N ARG A 96 10.84 -16.32 9.72
CA ARG A 96 11.29 -17.61 10.26
C ARG A 96 12.59 -18.15 9.65
N GLU A 97 12.74 -18.04 8.32
CA GLU A 97 13.97 -18.48 7.66
C GLU A 97 15.13 -17.53 7.96
N ASN A 98 14.86 -16.22 8.09
CA ASN A 98 15.84 -15.22 8.49
C ASN A 98 16.28 -15.39 9.95
N GLU A 99 15.36 -15.74 10.86
CA GLU A 99 15.63 -16.06 12.26
C GLU A 99 16.55 -17.29 12.36
N LEU A 100 16.19 -18.40 11.71
CA LEU A 100 17.01 -19.61 11.67
C LEU A 100 18.40 -19.35 11.08
N ASN A 101 18.50 -18.57 9.99
CA ASN A 101 19.78 -18.20 9.40
C ASN A 101 20.60 -17.26 10.29
N SER A 102 19.95 -16.40 11.07
CA SER A 102 20.60 -15.55 12.07
C SER A 102 21.19 -16.39 13.19
N GLU A 103 20.44 -17.37 13.72
CA GLU A 103 20.97 -18.29 14.74
C GLU A 103 22.15 -19.11 14.21
N ILE A 104 22.06 -19.62 12.98
CA ILE A 104 23.17 -20.32 12.33
C ILE A 104 24.43 -19.43 12.28
N SER A 105 24.26 -18.13 12.00
CA SER A 105 25.36 -17.18 11.92
C SER A 105 25.96 -16.86 13.29
N ILE A 106 25.13 -16.81 14.35
CA ILE A 106 25.60 -16.62 15.74
C ILE A 106 26.39 -17.86 16.19
N ILE A 107 25.87 -19.07 15.95
CA ILE A 107 26.55 -20.34 16.28
C ILE A 107 27.90 -20.46 15.54
N LYS A 108 27.96 -20.04 14.28
CA LYS A 108 29.19 -20.06 13.46
C LYS A 108 30.10 -18.85 13.66
N SER A 109 29.75 -17.94 14.58
CA SER A 109 30.51 -16.71 14.77
C SER A 109 31.92 -16.99 15.28
N GLN A 110 32.90 -16.24 14.77
CA GLN A 110 34.29 -16.36 15.21
C GLN A 110 34.45 -16.02 16.70
N ALA A 111 33.70 -15.03 17.20
CA ALA A 111 33.74 -14.63 18.60
C ALA A 111 33.34 -15.79 19.54
N LEU A 112 32.31 -16.55 19.20
CA LEU A 112 31.91 -17.72 19.98
C LEU A 112 32.97 -18.83 19.91
N ALA A 113 33.56 -19.06 18.73
CA ALA A 113 34.65 -20.03 18.58
C ALA A 113 35.87 -19.65 19.42
N GLU A 114 36.26 -18.38 19.46
CA GLU A 114 37.35 -17.88 20.31
C GLU A 114 37.05 -18.07 21.80
N GLN A 115 35.83 -17.75 22.24
CA GLN A 115 35.41 -17.93 23.63
C GLN A 115 35.46 -19.40 24.08
N VAL A 116 35.06 -20.33 23.21
CA VAL A 116 35.16 -21.77 23.49
C VAL A 116 36.62 -22.21 23.58
N ILE A 117 37.49 -21.72 22.68
CA ILE A 117 38.92 -22.03 22.76
C ILE A 117 39.54 -21.48 24.05
N ASP A 118 39.17 -20.27 24.47
CA ASP A 118 39.66 -19.68 25.71
C ASP A 118 39.21 -20.48 26.94
N SER A 119 37.96 -20.96 26.97
CA SER A 119 37.45 -21.80 28.07
C SER A 119 38.15 -23.16 28.13
N MET A 120 38.48 -23.74 26.97
CA MET A 120 39.26 -24.98 26.90
C MET A 120 40.73 -24.78 27.33
N ILE A 121 41.35 -23.65 26.99
CA ILE A 121 42.72 -23.32 27.41
C ILE A 121 42.79 -23.09 28.93
N ALA A 122 41.81 -22.37 29.49
CA ALA A 122 41.74 -22.07 30.92
C ALA A 122 41.64 -23.33 31.80
N GLU A 123 40.95 -24.37 31.33
CA GLU A 123 40.77 -25.61 32.10
C GLU A 123 41.96 -26.58 31.98
N VAL A 124 42.69 -26.54 30.86
CA VAL A 124 43.83 -27.43 30.61
C VAL A 124 45.15 -26.84 31.13
N GLY A 125 45.23 -25.54 31.40
CA GLY A 125 46.42 -24.90 31.99
C GLY A 125 47.67 -24.97 31.10
N GLN A 126 47.52 -25.30 29.82
CA GLN A 126 48.58 -25.28 28.81
C GLN A 126 48.12 -24.42 27.64
N GLU A 127 49.04 -23.62 27.11
CA GLU A 127 48.92 -22.92 25.82
C GLU A 127 48.25 -23.82 24.78
N ALA A 128 47.45 -23.21 23.90
CA ALA A 128 46.72 -23.85 22.81
C ALA A 128 47.44 -25.11 22.31
N PRO A 129 46.74 -26.27 22.21
CA PRO A 129 47.38 -27.57 22.07
C PRO A 129 48.46 -27.50 20.99
N PRO A 130 49.76 -27.72 21.33
CA PRO A 130 50.83 -27.61 20.36
C PRO A 130 50.50 -28.54 19.19
N PRO A 131 50.84 -28.17 17.95
CA PRO A 131 50.66 -29.06 16.81
C PRO A 131 51.34 -30.38 17.14
N ARG A 132 50.54 -31.44 17.36
CA ARG A 132 51.05 -32.76 17.74
C ARG A 132 52.01 -33.26 16.67
N GLU A 133 53.09 -33.91 17.07
CA GLU A 133 53.99 -34.56 16.12
C GLU A 133 53.21 -35.55 15.25
N PRO A 134 53.38 -35.51 13.92
CA PRO A 134 52.66 -36.41 13.03
C PRO A 134 53.04 -37.86 13.36
N THR A 135 52.02 -38.69 13.56
CA THR A 135 52.15 -40.13 13.78
C THR A 135 52.94 -40.77 12.63
N ALA A 136 53.59 -41.93 12.82
CA ALA A 136 54.33 -42.60 11.74
C ALA A 136 53.50 -42.81 10.44
N ARG A 137 52.19 -43.04 10.59
CA ARG A 137 51.22 -43.11 9.48
C ARG A 137 50.98 -41.76 8.81
N GLU A 138 50.96 -40.66 9.57
CA GLU A 138 50.81 -39.29 9.05
C GLU A 138 52.09 -38.78 8.37
N LYS A 139 53.28 -39.20 8.83
CA LYS A 139 54.57 -38.92 8.14
C LYS A 139 54.62 -39.56 6.75
N ILE A 140 54.10 -40.78 6.62
CA ILE A 140 53.97 -41.46 5.31
C ILE A 140 52.96 -40.73 4.42
N PHE A 141 51.82 -40.32 4.98
CA PHE A 141 50.81 -39.54 4.26
C PHE A 141 51.32 -38.17 3.79
N GLN A 142 52.06 -37.46 4.64
CA GLN A 142 52.71 -36.19 4.28
C GLN A 142 53.76 -36.40 3.18
N ALA A 143 54.59 -37.44 3.27
CA ALA A 143 55.57 -37.78 2.23
C ALA A 143 54.91 -38.05 0.86
N ILE A 144 53.72 -38.64 0.84
CA ILE A 144 52.92 -38.85 -0.38
C ILE A 144 52.31 -37.54 -0.88
N GLN A 145 51.88 -36.64 0.01
CA GLN A 145 51.39 -35.31 -0.37
C GLN A 145 52.49 -34.37 -0.87
N THR A 146 53.75 -34.53 -0.45
CA THR A 146 54.89 -33.75 -0.97
C THR A 146 55.08 -33.95 -2.48
N VAL A 147 54.59 -35.07 -3.05
CA VAL A 147 54.59 -35.30 -4.50
C VAL A 147 53.61 -34.38 -5.25
N LYS A 148 52.56 -33.86 -4.61
CA LYS A 148 51.70 -32.78 -5.18
C LYS A 148 52.41 -31.42 -5.30
N SER A 149 53.63 -31.27 -4.75
CA SER A 149 54.38 -30.01 -4.75
C SER A 149 55.54 -29.94 -5.75
N LEU A 150 55.70 -30.94 -6.64
CA LEU A 150 56.58 -30.86 -7.82
C LEU A 150 55.90 -30.06 -8.95
N PRO A 151 56.65 -29.27 -9.75
CA PRO A 151 56.36 -27.85 -9.94
C PRO A 151 55.28 -27.57 -10.99
N PHE A 152 54.11 -27.13 -10.53
CA PHE A 152 53.22 -26.27 -11.31
C PHE A 152 52.58 -25.21 -10.40
N ARG A 153 53.41 -24.36 -9.79
CA ARG A 153 52.99 -23.17 -9.03
C ARG A 153 53.44 -21.92 -9.78
N LEU A 154 52.52 -21.31 -10.53
CA LEU A 154 52.73 -20.08 -11.32
C LEU A 154 52.17 -18.81 -10.65
N ILE A 155 51.97 -18.82 -9.33
CA ILE A 155 51.48 -17.65 -8.58
C ILE A 155 52.32 -17.47 -7.31
N PRO A 156 53.10 -16.37 -7.17
CA PRO A 156 53.78 -16.06 -5.93
C PRO A 156 52.74 -15.74 -4.85
N SER A 157 52.75 -16.50 -3.77
CA SER A 157 51.93 -16.26 -2.58
C SER A 157 52.50 -15.04 -1.84
N GLY A 158 51.65 -14.07 -1.48
CA GLY A 158 52.05 -12.91 -0.70
C GLY A 158 52.62 -13.26 0.69
N PRO A 159 53.17 -12.29 1.43
CA PRO A 159 53.78 -12.54 2.73
C PRO A 159 52.77 -13.18 3.68
N ALA A 160 53.19 -14.26 4.34
CA ALA A 160 52.38 -14.96 5.32
C ALA A 160 52.09 -14.01 6.48
N VAL A 161 50.82 -13.66 6.68
CA VAL A 161 50.36 -12.98 7.89
C VAL A 161 50.55 -13.96 9.04
N GLU A 162 51.29 -13.54 10.08
CA GLU A 162 51.54 -14.34 11.27
C GLU A 162 50.23 -14.42 12.07
N VAL A 163 49.47 -15.50 11.87
CA VAL A 163 48.18 -15.72 12.54
C VAL A 163 48.47 -16.18 13.97
N SER A 164 47.87 -15.51 14.95
CA SER A 164 47.96 -15.92 16.36
C SER A 164 47.58 -17.39 16.52
N PRO A 165 48.29 -18.19 17.35
CA PRO A 165 47.90 -19.58 17.63
C PRO A 165 46.44 -19.74 18.07
N ARG A 166 45.90 -18.71 18.74
CA ARG A 166 44.49 -18.62 19.16
C ARG A 166 43.55 -18.52 17.97
N ASP A 167 43.79 -17.58 17.06
CA ASP A 167 42.94 -17.35 15.87
C ASP A 167 43.01 -18.55 14.93
N ALA A 168 44.17 -19.19 14.82
CA ALA A 168 44.33 -20.42 14.05
C ALA A 168 43.55 -21.60 14.67
N ALA A 169 43.45 -21.67 16.00
CA ALA A 169 42.65 -22.67 16.70
C ALA A 169 41.14 -22.40 16.54
N ALA A 170 40.71 -21.15 16.67
CA ALA A 170 39.33 -20.72 16.46
C ALA A 170 38.88 -20.95 15.01
N ALA A 171 39.72 -20.67 14.02
CA ALA A 171 39.44 -20.94 12.61
C ALA A 171 39.34 -22.45 12.31
N ARG A 172 40.12 -23.29 12.99
CA ARG A 172 39.99 -24.75 12.88
C ARG A 172 38.68 -25.24 13.49
N LEU A 173 38.32 -24.70 14.67
CA LEU A 173 37.05 -25.00 15.33
C LEU A 173 35.87 -24.63 14.43
N SER A 174 35.83 -23.40 13.92
CA SER A 174 34.75 -22.93 13.03
C SER A 174 34.65 -23.75 11.74
N SER A 175 35.78 -24.18 11.16
CA SER A 175 35.79 -25.05 9.98
C SER A 175 35.24 -26.46 10.23
N GLY A 176 35.28 -26.92 11.48
CA GLY A 176 34.76 -28.23 11.89
C GLY A 176 33.30 -28.20 12.35
N ILE A 177 32.71 -27.00 12.51
CA ILE A 177 31.32 -26.82 12.91
C ILE A 177 30.42 -26.79 11.67
N GLU A 178 29.44 -27.69 11.64
CA GLU A 178 28.38 -27.69 10.66
C GLU A 178 27.04 -27.48 11.38
N VAL A 179 26.19 -26.62 10.81
CA VAL A 179 24.86 -26.33 11.33
C VAL A 179 23.88 -26.49 10.19
N GLN A 180 22.87 -27.32 10.39
CA GLN A 180 21.83 -27.61 9.41
C GLN A 180 20.45 -27.47 10.04
N VAL A 181 19.49 -26.98 9.26
CA VAL A 181 18.07 -26.96 9.66
C VAL A 181 17.45 -28.30 9.27
N GLU A 182 16.81 -28.97 10.22
CA GLU A 182 16.04 -30.18 9.92
C GLU A 182 14.76 -29.81 9.16
N ARG A 183 14.58 -30.37 7.96
CA ARG A 183 13.54 -29.96 6.99
C ARG A 183 12.15 -29.98 7.63
N ASN A 184 11.40 -28.88 7.45
CA ASN A 184 10.05 -28.68 7.97
C ASN A 184 9.96 -28.71 9.51
N THR A 185 11.04 -28.37 10.22
CA THR A 185 11.07 -28.28 11.69
C THR A 185 11.78 -27.01 12.14
N ASN A 186 11.64 -26.66 13.43
CA ASN A 186 12.41 -25.60 14.09
C ASN A 186 13.64 -26.17 14.83
N ILE A 187 14.17 -27.29 14.35
CA ILE A 187 15.30 -27.98 14.97
C ILE A 187 16.57 -27.64 14.19
N LEU A 188 17.54 -27.05 14.89
CA LEU A 188 18.91 -26.90 14.40
C LEU A 188 19.72 -28.12 14.83
N ILE A 189 20.34 -28.77 13.86
CA ILE A 189 21.31 -29.83 14.06
C ILE A 189 22.69 -29.17 14.01
N VAL A 190 23.38 -29.16 15.15
CA VAL A 190 24.75 -28.65 15.27
C VAL A 190 25.66 -29.86 15.38
N SER A 191 26.61 -29.98 14.46
CA SER A 191 27.60 -31.05 14.47
C SER A 191 29.02 -30.51 14.48
N TYR A 192 29.92 -31.23 15.14
CA TYR A 192 31.33 -30.93 15.17
C TYR A 192 32.16 -32.15 14.78
N GLU A 193 33.05 -31.95 13.80
CA GLU A 193 33.98 -32.96 13.32
C GLU A 193 35.34 -32.83 14.02
N GLY A 194 35.73 -33.86 14.79
CA GLY A 194 36.97 -33.89 15.56
C GLY A 194 37.73 -35.19 15.40
N ARG A 195 39.04 -35.19 15.68
CA ARG A 195 39.90 -36.39 15.62
C ARG A 195 39.77 -37.31 16.83
N ASP A 196 39.14 -36.83 17.90
CA ASP A 196 38.95 -37.54 19.15
C ASP A 196 37.47 -37.45 19.54
N PRO A 197 36.76 -38.58 19.72
CA PRO A 197 35.32 -38.57 19.97
C PRO A 197 34.97 -37.93 21.32
N ALA A 198 35.83 -38.03 22.33
CA ALA A 198 35.57 -37.43 23.63
C ALA A 198 35.73 -35.90 23.57
N LYS A 199 36.78 -35.42 22.89
CA LYS A 199 37.01 -33.99 22.68
C LYS A 199 35.97 -33.38 21.76
N ALA A 200 35.56 -34.10 20.72
CA ALA A 200 34.52 -33.61 19.81
C ALA A 200 33.20 -33.34 20.55
N ARG A 201 32.82 -34.25 21.45
CA ARG A 201 31.66 -34.05 22.34
C ARG A 201 31.85 -32.85 23.27
N ASP A 202 32.97 -32.79 23.99
CA ASP A 202 33.23 -31.72 24.96
C ASP A 202 33.27 -30.33 24.32
N THR A 203 33.91 -30.22 23.16
CA THR A 203 33.95 -28.99 22.37
C THR A 203 32.56 -28.57 21.89
N LEU A 204 31.73 -29.52 21.43
CA LEU A 204 30.37 -29.22 21.00
C LEU A 204 29.48 -28.80 22.19
N GLU A 205 29.61 -29.46 23.35
CA GLU A 205 28.86 -29.10 24.56
C GLU A 205 29.17 -27.66 25.00
N ARG A 206 30.47 -27.31 25.10
CA ARG A 206 30.90 -25.93 25.44
C ARG A 206 30.45 -24.90 24.41
N LEU A 207 30.42 -25.27 23.13
CA LEU A 207 29.91 -24.41 22.07
C LEU A 207 28.42 -24.11 22.27
N ILE A 208 27.63 -25.12 22.63
CA ILE A 208 26.18 -24.96 22.88
C ILE A 208 25.95 -24.11 24.13
N GLU A 209 26.67 -24.37 25.23
CA GLU A 209 26.57 -23.57 26.45
C GLU A 209 26.91 -22.10 26.19
N GLY A 210 28.06 -21.83 25.55
CA GLY A 210 28.46 -20.47 25.20
C GLY A 210 27.50 -19.79 24.24
N TYR A 211 26.92 -20.55 23.30
CA TYR A 211 25.87 -20.04 22.41
C TYR A 211 24.62 -19.64 23.19
N LEU A 212 24.13 -20.46 24.11
CA LEU A 212 22.92 -20.15 24.90
C LEU A 212 23.11 -18.89 25.75
N ASP A 213 24.29 -18.72 26.35
CA ASP A 213 24.62 -17.51 27.10
C ASP A 213 24.68 -16.27 26.20
N ARG A 214 25.38 -16.38 25.06
CA ARG A 214 25.50 -15.29 24.09
C ARG A 214 24.16 -14.92 23.47
N HIS A 215 23.30 -15.90 23.22
CA HIS A 215 21.94 -15.73 22.72
C HIS A 215 21.10 -14.89 23.69
N ILE A 216 21.14 -15.21 24.98
CA ILE A 216 20.44 -14.42 26.00
C ILE A 216 20.96 -12.97 26.01
N GLU A 217 22.27 -12.76 25.88
CA GLU A 217 22.88 -11.42 25.87
C GLU A 217 22.50 -10.60 24.63
N VAL A 218 22.57 -11.19 23.43
CA VAL A 218 22.27 -10.49 22.17
C VAL A 218 20.79 -10.15 22.05
N PHE A 219 19.91 -11.02 22.54
CA PHE A 219 18.45 -10.85 22.46
C PHE A 219 17.81 -10.31 23.74
N ALA A 220 18.61 -9.91 24.74
CA ALA A 220 18.11 -9.20 25.91
C ALA A 220 17.41 -7.90 25.47
N SER A 221 16.30 -7.55 26.14
CA SER A 221 15.51 -6.37 25.76
C SER A 221 16.36 -5.08 25.77
N GLN A 222 16.52 -4.44 24.60
CA GLN A 222 17.25 -3.16 24.48
C GLN A 222 16.45 -1.97 25.06
N VAL A 223 15.12 -2.13 25.15
CA VAL A 223 14.21 -1.11 25.68
C VAL A 223 13.73 -1.56 27.05
N THR A 224 14.02 -0.77 28.08
CA THR A 224 13.72 -1.15 29.46
C THR A 224 12.28 -0.82 29.85
N PRO A 225 11.69 -1.52 30.85
CA PRO A 225 10.39 -1.15 31.40
C PRO A 225 10.31 0.32 31.84
N GLU A 226 11.41 0.89 32.34
CA GLU A 226 11.48 2.28 32.80
C GLU A 226 11.21 3.27 31.65
N PHE A 227 11.69 2.99 30.44
CA PHE A 227 11.41 3.81 29.26
C PHE A 227 9.90 3.88 28.97
N PHE A 228 9.24 2.72 28.90
CA PHE A 228 7.80 2.68 28.65
C PHE A 228 6.99 3.31 29.79
N GLU A 229 7.45 3.17 31.03
CA GLU A 229 6.82 3.78 32.20
C GLU A 229 6.90 5.31 32.16
N GLU A 230 8.06 5.88 31.81
CA GLU A 230 8.22 7.32 31.65
C GLU A 230 7.35 7.87 30.51
N GLN A 231 7.31 7.19 29.35
CA GLN A 231 6.49 7.61 28.22
C GLN A 231 4.99 7.49 28.51
N ALA A 232 4.56 6.39 29.14
CA ALA A 232 3.16 6.21 29.54
C ALA A 232 2.73 7.30 30.52
N LYS A 233 3.59 7.74 31.44
CA LYS A 233 3.29 8.84 32.35
C LYS A 233 3.11 10.17 31.61
N LYS A 234 4.01 10.50 30.66
CA LYS A 234 3.88 11.72 29.83
C LYS A 234 2.58 11.72 29.02
N LEU A 235 2.24 10.59 28.40
CA LEU A 235 1.00 10.44 27.63
C LEU A 235 -0.24 10.49 28.53
N GLN A 236 -0.17 9.99 29.76
CA GLN A 236 -1.24 10.12 30.73
C GLN A 236 -1.49 11.58 31.11
N GLU A 237 -0.42 12.36 31.33
CA GLU A 237 -0.52 13.80 31.60
C GLU A 237 -1.11 14.56 30.40
N GLU A 238 -0.67 14.24 29.18
CA GLU A 238 -1.21 14.83 27.95
C GLU A 238 -2.68 14.47 27.71
N LEU A 239 -3.06 13.20 27.94
CA LEU A 239 -4.44 12.74 27.88
C LEU A 239 -5.32 13.53 28.86
N ALA A 240 -4.88 13.70 30.10
CA ALA A 240 -5.61 14.46 31.10
C ALA A 240 -5.83 15.93 30.70
N VAL A 241 -4.85 16.56 30.05
CA VAL A 241 -4.99 17.93 29.51
C VAL A 241 -6.04 17.97 28.39
N LYS A 242 -6.03 17.00 27.47
CA LYS A 242 -7.01 16.93 26.37
C LYS A 242 -8.43 16.62 26.87
N GLU A 243 -8.56 15.72 27.84
CA GLU A 243 -9.84 15.43 28.49
C GLU A 243 -10.39 16.66 29.22
N ALA A 244 -9.55 17.38 29.97
CA ALA A 244 -9.93 18.61 30.63
C ALA A 244 -10.39 19.68 29.63
N ALA A 245 -9.68 19.85 28.51
CA ALA A 245 -10.08 20.78 27.45
C ALA A 245 -11.44 20.43 26.83
N ARG A 246 -11.70 19.15 26.55
CA ARG A 246 -13.00 18.66 26.07
C ARG A 246 -14.12 18.95 27.09
N ASP A 247 -13.87 18.65 28.37
CA ASP A 247 -14.86 18.78 29.43
C ASP A 247 -15.14 20.25 29.78
N GLU A 248 -14.11 21.10 29.74
CA GLU A 248 -14.24 22.55 29.84
C GLU A 248 -15.06 23.09 28.68
N PHE A 249 -14.76 22.70 27.43
CA PHE A 249 -15.53 23.11 26.26
C PHE A 249 -17.00 22.69 26.38
N ARG A 250 -17.25 21.45 26.81
CA ARG A 250 -18.59 20.91 27.05
C ARG A 250 -19.35 21.74 28.09
N THR A 251 -18.69 22.07 29.19
CA THR A 251 -19.28 22.84 30.30
C THR A 251 -19.55 24.29 29.90
N ALA A 252 -18.56 24.95 29.28
CA ALA A 252 -18.63 26.34 28.85
C ALA A 252 -19.75 26.57 27.83
N ASN A 253 -19.95 25.62 26.92
CA ASN A 253 -21.01 25.68 25.91
C ASN A 253 -22.33 25.04 26.37
N LYS A 254 -22.44 24.61 27.64
CA LYS A 254 -23.63 23.95 28.21
C LYS A 254 -24.14 22.79 27.35
N ILE A 255 -23.21 22.02 26.81
CA ILE A 255 -23.49 20.90 25.91
C ILE A 255 -24.00 19.71 26.74
N ALA A 256 -25.30 19.71 26.98
CA ALA A 256 -26.02 18.54 27.49
C ALA A 256 -26.42 17.60 26.34
N SER A 257 -27.01 18.15 25.28
CA SER A 257 -27.36 17.44 24.04
C SER A 257 -27.42 18.44 22.87
N LEU A 258 -26.33 18.54 22.10
CA LEU A 258 -26.28 19.38 20.90
C LEU A 258 -27.28 18.89 19.85
N GLU A 259 -27.40 17.57 19.69
CA GLU A 259 -28.25 16.96 18.68
C GLU A 259 -29.73 17.27 18.90
N GLN A 260 -30.21 17.18 20.15
CA GLN A 260 -31.59 17.51 20.47
C GLN A 260 -31.89 19.00 20.28
N GLN A 261 -30.96 19.88 20.64
CA GLN A 261 -31.11 21.33 20.43
C GLN A 261 -31.14 21.67 18.94
N LYS A 262 -30.23 21.09 18.15
CA LYS A 262 -30.17 21.22 16.69
C LYS A 262 -31.47 20.79 16.03
N SER A 263 -31.99 19.61 16.38
CA SER A 263 -33.28 19.11 15.89
C SER A 263 -34.41 20.08 16.21
N SER A 264 -34.51 20.57 17.45
CA SER A 264 -35.56 21.50 17.84
C SER A 264 -35.50 22.83 17.07
N LEU A 265 -34.29 23.36 16.81
CA LEU A 265 -34.12 24.57 16.02
C LEU A 265 -34.51 24.35 14.56
N LEU A 266 -34.15 23.21 13.97
CA LEU A 266 -34.56 22.85 12.61
C LEU A 266 -36.08 22.76 12.50
N ASP A 267 -36.74 22.15 13.48
CA ASP A 267 -38.21 22.06 13.52
C ASP A 267 -38.85 23.46 13.61
N GLN A 268 -38.31 24.35 14.44
CA GLN A 268 -38.78 25.74 14.53
C GLN A 268 -38.58 26.50 13.21
N ILE A 269 -37.42 26.34 12.56
CA ILE A 269 -37.14 26.96 11.26
C ILE A 269 -38.11 26.45 10.20
N MET A 270 -38.35 25.13 10.13
CA MET A 270 -39.29 24.54 9.18
C MET A 270 -40.74 25.04 9.41
N ALA A 271 -41.16 25.20 10.66
CA ALA A 271 -42.46 25.76 10.99
C ALA A 271 -42.61 27.21 10.51
N LEU A 272 -41.59 28.05 10.76
CA LEU A 272 -41.57 29.45 10.30
C LEU A 272 -41.47 29.56 8.78
N GLU A 273 -40.72 28.69 8.11
CA GLU A 273 -40.67 28.63 6.64
C GLU A 273 -42.02 28.26 6.04
N THR A 274 -42.73 27.32 6.68
CA THR A 274 -44.10 26.97 6.28
C THR A 274 -45.04 28.18 6.42
N GLU A 275 -44.97 28.89 7.55
CA GLU A 275 -45.78 30.10 7.76
C GLU A 275 -45.46 31.22 6.77
N LEU A 276 -44.16 31.41 6.45
CA LEU A 276 -43.71 32.37 5.45
C LEU A 276 -44.28 32.04 4.07
N ASN A 277 -44.27 30.76 3.69
CA ASN A 277 -44.82 30.30 2.41
C ASN A 277 -46.33 30.52 2.33
N THR A 278 -47.06 30.30 3.43
CA THR A 278 -48.50 30.61 3.51
C THR A 278 -48.76 32.10 3.33
N ALA A 279 -48.06 32.97 4.07
CA ALA A 279 -48.21 34.42 3.94
C ALA A 279 -47.83 34.93 2.54
N ALA A 280 -46.81 34.34 1.92
CA ALA A 280 -46.41 34.66 0.55
C ALA A 280 -47.49 34.26 -0.48
N ALA A 281 -48.12 33.09 -0.31
CA ALA A 281 -49.23 32.66 -1.16
C ALA A 281 -50.45 33.59 -1.01
N GLU A 282 -50.78 34.00 0.22
CA GLU A 282 -51.86 34.95 0.50
C GLU A 282 -51.60 36.34 -0.12
N ALA A 283 -50.36 36.84 0.00
CA ALA A 283 -49.93 38.09 -0.62
C ALA A 283 -50.05 38.04 -2.15
N SER A 284 -49.56 36.97 -2.78
CA SER A 284 -49.67 36.76 -4.23
C SER A 284 -51.14 36.70 -4.68
N GLY A 285 -52.00 36.04 -3.89
CA GLY A 285 -53.44 36.03 -4.12
C GLY A 285 -54.08 37.43 -4.05
N ALA A 286 -53.69 38.24 -3.08
CA ALA A 286 -54.14 39.63 -2.96
C ALA A 286 -53.66 40.51 -4.13
N GLU A 287 -52.41 40.37 -4.56
CA GLU A 287 -51.87 41.06 -5.74
C GLU A 287 -52.67 40.74 -7.01
N ALA A 288 -53.01 39.46 -7.23
CA ALA A 288 -53.84 39.05 -8.36
C ALA A 288 -55.26 39.65 -8.29
N ARG A 289 -55.88 39.69 -7.10
CA ARG A 289 -57.20 40.32 -6.90
C ARG A 289 -57.15 41.83 -7.14
N ILE A 290 -56.15 42.52 -6.60
CA ILE A 290 -55.91 43.96 -6.84
C ILE A 290 -55.85 44.24 -8.34
N ALA A 291 -55.01 43.51 -9.09
CA ALA A 291 -54.86 43.69 -10.52
C ALA A 291 -56.19 43.49 -11.28
N SER A 292 -57.01 42.51 -10.84
CA SER A 292 -58.34 42.28 -11.43
C SER A 292 -59.32 43.43 -11.15
N ILE A 293 -59.31 44.00 -9.94
CA ILE A 293 -60.16 45.11 -9.53
C ILE A 293 -59.74 46.40 -10.24
N GLU A 294 -58.43 46.67 -10.35
CA GLU A 294 -57.90 47.82 -11.09
C GLU A 294 -58.32 47.78 -12.56
N LYS A 295 -58.26 46.59 -13.18
CA LYS A 295 -58.77 46.39 -14.55
C LYS A 295 -60.27 46.65 -14.67
N ALA A 296 -61.06 46.25 -13.67
CA ALA A 296 -62.52 46.50 -13.65
C ALA A 296 -62.85 47.99 -13.45
N LEU A 297 -62.09 48.69 -12.60
CA LEU A 297 -62.23 50.13 -12.35
C LEU A 297 -61.92 50.96 -13.60
N ALA A 298 -60.90 50.59 -14.37
CA ALA A 298 -60.55 51.29 -15.62
C ALA A 298 -61.69 51.31 -16.66
N GLY A 299 -62.63 50.37 -16.58
CA GLY A 299 -63.80 50.30 -17.46
C GLY A 299 -65.04 51.05 -16.94
N GLN A 300 -65.02 51.66 -15.76
CA GLN A 300 -66.17 52.33 -15.16
C GLN A 300 -65.93 53.84 -14.99
N SER A 301 -66.94 54.67 -15.26
CA SER A 301 -66.86 56.11 -14.98
C SER A 301 -67.11 56.40 -13.50
N ALA A 302 -66.34 57.32 -12.91
CA ALA A 302 -66.49 57.76 -11.52
C ALA A 302 -67.84 58.43 -11.22
N THR A 303 -68.49 58.98 -12.26
CA THR A 303 -69.81 59.61 -12.16
C THR A 303 -70.78 59.01 -13.17
N LEU A 304 -72.04 58.88 -12.76
CA LEU A 304 -73.18 58.52 -13.63
C LEU A 304 -74.11 59.73 -13.75
N ILE A 305 -74.77 59.88 -14.91
CA ILE A 305 -75.85 60.86 -15.05
C ILE A 305 -77.04 60.33 -14.25
N THR A 306 -77.45 61.07 -13.22
CA THR A 306 -78.51 60.65 -12.29
C THR A 306 -79.86 61.29 -12.60
N SER A 307 -79.86 62.44 -13.31
CA SER A 307 -81.05 63.09 -13.81
C SER A 307 -80.69 63.98 -15.01
N GLU A 308 -81.50 63.88 -16.07
CA GLU A 308 -81.47 64.75 -17.23
C GLU A 308 -82.84 65.45 -17.32
N ASN A 309 -82.90 66.71 -16.89
CA ASN A 309 -84.13 67.49 -16.95
C ASN A 309 -84.20 68.20 -18.30
N LEU A 310 -84.88 67.57 -19.27
CA LEU A 310 -85.18 68.16 -20.56
C LEU A 310 -86.46 69.01 -20.46
N GLY A 311 -86.37 70.28 -20.83
CA GLY A 311 -87.56 71.15 -20.99
C GLY A 311 -87.80 72.15 -19.88
N GLN A 312 -86.75 72.75 -19.28
CA GLN A 312 -86.98 73.97 -18.51
C GLN A 312 -87.51 75.08 -19.44
N ILE A 313 -88.66 75.63 -19.08
CA ILE A 313 -89.22 76.85 -19.66
C ILE A 313 -88.17 77.94 -19.48
N ASN A 314 -87.64 78.50 -20.57
CA ASN A 314 -86.75 79.67 -20.48
C ASN A 314 -87.62 80.88 -20.04
N PRO A 315 -87.49 81.37 -18.80
CA PRO A 315 -88.35 82.46 -18.31
C PRO A 315 -88.14 83.76 -19.09
N ALA A 316 -87.01 83.92 -19.77
CA ALA A 316 -86.78 85.02 -20.70
C ALA A 316 -87.61 84.86 -21.99
N ALA A 317 -87.65 83.66 -22.57
CA ALA A 317 -88.46 83.36 -23.74
C ALA A 317 -89.97 83.53 -23.46
N ASP A 318 -90.44 83.14 -22.27
CA ASP A 318 -91.85 83.31 -21.86
C ASP A 318 -92.23 84.79 -21.67
N ARG A 319 -91.34 85.60 -21.10
CA ARG A 319 -91.55 87.06 -20.99
C ARG A 319 -91.62 87.73 -22.37
N LEU A 320 -90.76 87.31 -23.30
CA LEU A 320 -90.77 87.79 -24.68
C LEU A 320 -92.07 87.39 -25.41
N LYS A 321 -92.57 86.16 -25.20
CA LYS A 321 -93.89 85.71 -25.71
C LYS A 321 -95.02 86.59 -25.19
N ALA A 322 -95.07 86.86 -23.89
CA ALA A 322 -96.11 87.71 -23.30
C ALA A 322 -96.05 89.16 -23.83
N SER A 323 -94.85 89.74 -23.94
CA SER A 323 -94.65 91.08 -24.49
C SER A 323 -95.05 91.17 -25.96
N LEU A 324 -94.76 90.14 -26.76
CA LEU A 324 -95.15 90.06 -28.17
C LEU A 324 -96.68 90.07 -28.33
N VAL A 325 -97.40 89.31 -27.50
CA VAL A 325 -98.87 89.27 -27.49
C VAL A 325 -99.44 90.66 -27.17
N GLU A 326 -98.87 91.38 -26.20
CA GLU A 326 -99.33 92.73 -25.84
C GLU A 326 -99.09 93.74 -26.98
N LEU A 327 -97.91 93.71 -27.61
CA LEU A 327 -97.59 94.58 -28.73
C LEU A 327 -98.51 94.32 -29.94
N ARG A 328 -98.82 93.04 -30.22
CA ARG A 328 -99.78 92.65 -31.28
C ARG A 328 -101.20 93.15 -31.00
N LEU A 329 -101.65 93.14 -29.73
CA LEU A 329 -102.94 93.71 -29.35
C LEU A 329 -102.98 95.22 -29.55
N LYS A 330 -101.91 95.93 -29.18
CA LYS A 330 -101.77 97.38 -29.43
C LYS A 330 -101.74 97.70 -30.92
N GLU A 331 -101.11 96.87 -31.73
CA GLU A 331 -101.08 97.02 -33.20
C GLU A 331 -102.50 96.89 -33.75
N THR A 332 -103.26 95.91 -33.26
CA THR A 332 -104.64 95.67 -33.69
C THR A 332 -105.54 96.88 -33.41
N ASP A 333 -105.49 97.47 -32.19
CA ASP A 333 -106.28 98.67 -31.86
C ASP A 333 -105.85 99.92 -32.66
N LEU A 334 -104.54 100.15 -32.84
CA LEU A 334 -104.04 101.28 -33.62
C LEU A 334 -104.37 101.15 -35.12
N SER A 335 -104.29 99.94 -35.68
CA SER A 335 -104.62 99.66 -37.09
C SER A 335 -106.11 99.84 -37.41
N ALA A 336 -107.00 99.71 -36.42
CA ALA A 336 -108.43 99.96 -36.58
C ALA A 336 -108.78 101.45 -36.68
N ARG A 337 -107.90 102.35 -36.19
CA ARG A 337 -108.18 103.79 -36.04
C ARG A 337 -107.35 104.67 -36.97
N TYR A 338 -106.21 104.16 -37.47
CA TYR A 338 -105.28 104.93 -38.28
C TYR A 338 -104.84 104.14 -39.53
N PRO A 339 -104.64 104.81 -40.67
CA PRO A 339 -104.13 104.16 -41.88
C PRO A 339 -102.70 103.66 -41.69
N ASP A 340 -102.31 102.62 -42.44
CA ASP A 340 -101.05 101.87 -42.31
C ASP A 340 -99.76 102.72 -42.37
N THR A 341 -99.84 103.95 -42.86
CA THR A 341 -98.71 104.88 -43.00
C THR A 341 -98.51 105.82 -41.80
N HIS A 342 -99.36 105.73 -40.77
CA HIS A 342 -99.24 106.60 -39.61
C HIS A 342 -98.06 106.17 -38.71
N ARG A 343 -97.17 107.12 -38.42
CA ARG A 343 -95.87 106.91 -37.75
C ARG A 343 -95.92 106.04 -36.48
N PRO A 344 -96.91 106.18 -35.55
CA PRO A 344 -96.98 105.33 -34.36
C PRO A 344 -97.16 103.83 -34.66
N LEU A 345 -97.84 103.48 -35.76
CA LEU A 345 -98.08 102.08 -36.14
C LEU A 345 -96.84 101.43 -36.75
N VAL A 346 -96.04 102.19 -37.52
CA VAL A 346 -94.77 101.72 -38.10
C VAL A 346 -93.75 101.44 -37.00
N GLU A 347 -93.63 102.34 -36.01
CA GLU A 347 -92.73 102.14 -34.86
C GLU A 347 -93.14 100.90 -34.04
N LEU A 348 -94.44 100.69 -33.82
CA LEU A 348 -94.95 99.52 -33.11
C LEU A 348 -94.70 98.20 -33.87
N ARG A 349 -94.92 98.19 -35.19
CA ARG A 349 -94.58 97.02 -36.04
C ARG A 349 -93.09 96.70 -36.00
N GLN A 350 -92.24 97.71 -35.91
CA GLN A 350 -90.80 97.52 -35.77
C GLN A 350 -90.43 96.93 -34.40
N GLN A 351 -91.11 97.34 -33.33
CA GLN A 351 -90.96 96.73 -32.00
C GLN A 351 -91.42 95.27 -31.96
N ILE A 352 -92.53 94.93 -32.64
CA ILE A 352 -93.00 93.55 -32.80
C ILE A 352 -91.92 92.71 -33.49
N LYS A 353 -91.39 93.18 -34.62
CA LYS A 353 -90.34 92.47 -35.36
C LYS A 353 -89.09 92.23 -34.52
N GLN A 354 -88.64 93.24 -33.76
CA GLN A 354 -87.48 93.09 -32.86
C GLN A 354 -87.76 92.07 -31.74
N THR A 355 -88.96 92.09 -31.17
CA THR A 355 -89.36 91.15 -30.11
C THR A 355 -89.44 89.71 -30.63
N GLU A 356 -89.93 89.49 -31.86
CA GLU A 356 -89.92 88.19 -32.53
C GLU A 356 -88.50 87.67 -32.79
N GLU A 357 -87.59 88.54 -33.21
CA GLU A 357 -86.19 88.18 -33.43
C GLU A 357 -85.47 87.84 -32.12
N MET A 358 -85.75 88.56 -31.03
CA MET A 358 -85.24 88.23 -29.69
C MET A 358 -85.79 86.90 -29.19
N MET A 359 -87.10 86.65 -29.39
CA MET A 359 -87.73 85.40 -28.99
C MET A 359 -87.11 84.19 -29.71
N LYS A 360 -86.86 84.29 -31.02
CA LYS A 360 -86.20 83.22 -31.80
C LYS A 360 -84.78 82.90 -31.32
N ARG A 361 -84.05 83.88 -30.79
CA ARG A 361 -82.71 83.67 -30.24
C ARG A 361 -82.75 82.95 -28.89
N GLU A 362 -83.84 83.14 -28.14
CA GLU A 362 -83.99 82.70 -26.75
C GLU A 362 -84.67 81.32 -26.62
N GLU A 363 -85.18 80.75 -27.72
CA GLU A 363 -85.95 79.50 -27.77
C GLU A 363 -85.11 78.21 -27.66
N GLY A 364 -83.80 78.31 -27.40
CA GLY A 364 -82.94 77.15 -27.15
C GLY A 364 -83.18 76.53 -25.76
N THR A 365 -83.58 75.26 -25.71
CA THR A 365 -83.82 74.51 -24.47
C THR A 365 -82.54 74.40 -23.62
N ILE A 366 -82.59 74.85 -22.37
CA ILE A 366 -81.54 74.61 -21.39
C ILE A 366 -81.68 73.17 -20.89
N SER A 367 -80.72 72.30 -21.22
CA SER A 367 -80.60 70.97 -20.59
C SER A 367 -79.55 71.05 -19.48
N THR A 368 -79.97 70.81 -18.24
CA THR A 368 -79.06 70.65 -17.10
C THR A 368 -78.91 69.16 -16.80
N THR A 369 -77.71 68.62 -17.00
CA THR A 369 -77.36 67.26 -16.61
C THR A 369 -76.79 67.26 -15.19
N THR A 370 -77.42 66.52 -14.27
CA THR A 370 -76.88 66.31 -12.92
C THR A 370 -76.08 65.02 -12.89
N LYS A 371 -74.78 65.10 -12.59
CA LYS A 371 -73.89 63.94 -12.41
C LYS A 371 -73.85 63.56 -10.93
N GLY A 372 -74.12 62.29 -10.62
CA GLY A 372 -73.98 61.72 -9.28
C GLY A 372 -72.81 60.73 -9.23
N LEU A 373 -72.40 60.35 -8.01
CA LEU A 373 -71.38 59.32 -7.78
C LEU A 373 -71.86 57.97 -8.35
N ASN A 374 -70.95 57.22 -8.98
CA ASN A 374 -71.25 55.87 -9.44
C ASN A 374 -71.12 54.86 -8.28
N PRO A 375 -72.22 54.21 -7.82
CA PRO A 375 -72.16 53.27 -6.70
C PRO A 375 -71.28 52.05 -6.97
N ASN A 376 -71.18 51.60 -8.22
CA ASN A 376 -70.36 50.44 -8.60
C ASN A 376 -68.86 50.78 -8.60
N HIS A 377 -68.51 52.00 -9.04
CA HIS A 377 -67.12 52.47 -8.96
C HIS A 377 -66.70 52.62 -7.49
N MET A 378 -67.60 53.15 -6.64
CA MET A 378 -67.33 53.31 -5.20
C MET A 378 -67.16 51.96 -4.50
N SER A 379 -67.96 50.95 -4.83
CA SER A 379 -67.83 49.61 -4.24
C SER A 379 -66.54 48.90 -4.68
N LEU A 380 -66.16 49.00 -5.95
CA LEU A 380 -64.88 48.49 -6.45
C LEU A 380 -63.68 49.22 -5.83
N GLN A 381 -63.78 50.54 -5.63
CA GLN A 381 -62.74 51.31 -4.95
C GLN A 381 -62.54 50.82 -3.51
N LEU A 382 -63.63 50.59 -2.77
CA LEU A 382 -63.56 50.06 -1.41
C LEU A 382 -62.94 48.64 -1.38
N GLN A 383 -63.28 47.79 -2.35
CA GLN A 383 -62.66 46.46 -2.49
C GLN A 383 -61.16 46.56 -2.78
N LEU A 384 -60.75 47.48 -3.66
CA LEU A 384 -59.35 47.75 -3.96
C LEU A 384 -58.58 48.16 -2.70
N ASP A 385 -59.12 49.10 -1.93
CA ASP A 385 -58.47 49.59 -0.71
C ASP A 385 -58.38 48.49 0.36
N THR A 386 -59.41 47.64 0.45
CA THR A 386 -59.41 46.47 1.34
C THR A 386 -58.33 45.46 0.97
N GLU A 387 -58.21 45.11 -0.32
CA GLU A 387 -57.19 44.16 -0.78
C GLU A 387 -55.78 44.74 -0.69
N ARG A 388 -55.59 46.05 -0.91
CA ARG A 388 -54.31 46.73 -0.68
C ARG A 388 -53.91 46.70 0.80
N ALA A 389 -54.85 46.92 1.71
CA ALA A 389 -54.61 46.78 3.13
C ALA A 389 -54.24 45.33 3.51
N ASN A 390 -54.92 44.34 2.92
CA ASN A 390 -54.60 42.93 3.11
C ASN A 390 -53.18 42.60 2.60
N LEU A 391 -52.82 43.02 1.39
CA LEU A 391 -51.48 42.82 0.84
C LEU A 391 -50.39 43.42 1.75
N ASN A 392 -50.59 44.65 2.23
CA ASN A 392 -49.65 45.31 3.13
C ASN A 392 -49.52 44.55 4.46
N SER A 393 -50.63 44.04 5.00
CA SER A 393 -50.64 43.19 6.19
C SER A 393 -49.83 41.90 5.98
N GLN A 394 -50.03 41.22 4.85
CA GLN A 394 -49.28 40.00 4.52
C GLN A 394 -47.79 40.27 4.31
N LYS A 395 -47.43 41.38 3.65
CA LYS A 395 -46.02 41.80 3.50
C LYS A 395 -45.37 42.09 4.85
N ALA A 396 -46.08 42.77 5.75
CA ALA A 396 -45.60 43.00 7.11
C ALA A 396 -45.43 41.69 7.89
N ARG A 397 -46.38 40.75 7.76
CA ARG A 397 -46.29 39.41 8.37
C ARG A 397 -45.09 38.62 7.85
N MET A 398 -44.88 38.59 6.54
CA MET A 398 -43.71 37.95 5.93
C MET A 398 -42.39 38.52 6.47
N GLN A 399 -42.31 39.85 6.64
CA GLN A 399 -41.12 40.50 7.19
C GLN A 399 -40.91 40.13 8.66
N ALA A 400 -41.98 40.11 9.46
CA ALA A 400 -41.92 39.68 10.86
C ALA A 400 -41.45 38.23 10.99
N ILE A 401 -41.97 37.31 10.16
CA ILE A 401 -41.54 35.90 10.16
C ILE A 401 -40.06 35.78 9.77
N LYS A 402 -39.60 36.52 8.76
CA LYS A 402 -38.19 36.54 8.36
C LYS A 402 -37.28 36.99 9.50
N SER A 403 -37.64 38.06 10.21
CA SER A 403 -36.88 38.51 11.38
C SER A 403 -36.93 37.49 12.52
N SER A 404 -38.06 36.82 12.76
CA SER A 404 -38.15 35.73 13.74
C SER A 404 -37.29 34.52 13.41
N MET A 405 -36.96 34.28 12.13
CA MET A 405 -36.05 33.20 11.72
C MET A 405 -34.57 33.51 11.95
N GLU A 406 -34.17 34.77 12.12
CA GLU A 406 -32.76 35.16 12.29
C GLU A 406 -32.16 34.57 13.57
N GLY A 407 -32.94 34.57 14.67
CA GLY A 407 -32.52 33.99 15.95
C GLY A 407 -32.20 32.49 15.87
N PRO A 408 -33.18 31.64 15.48
CA PRO A 408 -32.96 30.20 15.33
C PRO A 408 -31.84 29.85 14.34
N ARG A 409 -31.72 30.57 13.22
CA ARG A 409 -30.64 30.35 12.24
C ARG A 409 -29.25 30.71 12.78
N SER A 410 -29.15 31.80 13.52
CA SER A 410 -27.89 32.20 14.18
C SER A 410 -27.48 31.16 15.22
N GLU A 411 -28.43 30.72 16.06
CA GLU A 411 -28.16 29.71 17.08
C GLU A 411 -27.80 28.35 16.47
N LEU A 412 -28.48 27.93 15.40
CA LEU A 412 -28.14 26.71 14.66
C LEU A 412 -26.70 26.77 14.11
N SER A 413 -26.29 27.93 13.61
CA SER A 413 -24.91 28.13 13.11
C SER A 413 -23.89 28.01 14.25
N ARG A 414 -24.18 28.60 15.42
CA ARG A 414 -23.33 28.48 16.61
C ARG A 414 -23.23 27.04 17.09
N ILE A 415 -24.35 26.31 17.16
CA ILE A 415 -24.40 24.89 17.52
C ILE A 415 -23.55 24.07 16.57
N THR A 416 -23.65 24.31 15.26
CA THR A 416 -22.87 23.59 14.25
C THR A 416 -21.36 23.83 14.41
N MET A 417 -20.94 25.06 14.72
CA MET A 417 -19.54 25.37 15.02
C MET A 417 -19.06 24.66 16.30
N SER A 418 -19.90 24.65 17.35
CA SER A 418 -19.58 23.95 18.60
C SER A 418 -19.53 22.43 18.43
N GLU A 419 -20.36 21.84 17.55
CA GLU A 419 -20.34 20.42 17.21
C GLU A 419 -19.03 20.03 16.52
N ALA A 420 -18.56 20.83 15.57
CA ALA A 420 -17.29 20.61 14.88
C ALA A 420 -16.10 20.63 15.86
N GLU A 421 -16.06 21.60 16.76
CA GLU A 421 -15.00 21.72 17.77
C GLU A 421 -15.08 20.58 18.81
N MET A 422 -16.28 20.22 19.26
CA MET A 422 -16.47 19.08 20.17
C MET A 422 -15.99 17.77 19.55
N THR A 423 -16.27 17.57 18.26
CA THR A 423 -15.80 16.40 17.51
C THR A 423 -14.29 16.37 17.41
N ARG A 424 -13.66 17.53 17.15
CA ARG A 424 -12.19 17.67 17.12
C ARG A 424 -11.57 17.29 18.46
N LEU A 425 -12.06 17.87 19.56
CA LEU A 425 -11.56 17.60 20.92
C LEU A 425 -11.78 16.14 21.32
N THR A 426 -12.92 15.54 20.95
CA THR A 426 -13.18 14.12 21.21
C THR A 426 -12.17 13.23 20.47
N ARG A 427 -11.89 13.54 19.20
CA ARG A 427 -10.88 12.81 18.42
C ARG A 427 -9.46 12.98 19.00
N ASP A 428 -9.12 14.17 19.47
CA ASP A 428 -7.83 14.42 20.12
C ASP A 428 -7.66 13.58 21.40
N VAL A 429 -8.72 13.42 22.19
CA VAL A 429 -8.76 12.51 23.35
C VAL A 429 -8.61 11.07 22.93
N GLU A 430 -9.38 10.60 21.93
CA GLU A 430 -9.32 9.21 21.46
C GLU A 430 -7.92 8.81 20.97
N VAL A 431 -7.24 9.71 20.24
CA VAL A 431 -5.87 9.50 19.77
C VAL A 431 -4.90 9.39 20.95
N ALA A 432 -4.95 10.34 21.89
CA ALA A 432 -4.09 10.34 23.07
C ALA A 432 -4.33 9.11 23.96
N GLU A 433 -5.59 8.69 24.10
CA GLU A 433 -5.95 7.51 24.86
C GLU A 433 -5.42 6.24 24.18
N GLN A 434 -5.49 6.16 22.84
CA GLN A 434 -4.93 5.04 22.09
C GLN A 434 -3.40 4.97 22.23
N GLU A 435 -2.71 6.10 22.14
CA GLU A 435 -1.26 6.17 22.34
C GLU A 435 -0.88 5.74 23.76
N TYR A 436 -1.57 6.27 24.78
CA TYR A 436 -1.38 5.85 26.16
C TYR A 436 -1.59 4.35 26.35
N ARG A 437 -2.68 3.78 25.79
CA ARG A 437 -2.94 2.33 25.83
C ARG A 437 -1.81 1.53 25.19
N ASN A 438 -1.34 1.93 24.01
CA ASN A 438 -0.24 1.25 23.31
C ASN A 438 1.04 1.20 24.16
N TYR A 439 1.41 2.32 24.81
CA TYR A 439 2.58 2.36 25.69
C TYR A 439 2.38 1.59 26.99
N ARG A 440 1.17 1.57 27.55
CA ARG A 440 0.82 0.75 28.71
C ARG A 440 0.91 -0.75 28.42
N GLU A 441 0.46 -1.16 27.24
CA GLU A 441 0.66 -2.54 26.77
C GLU A 441 2.13 -2.85 26.54
N GLY A 442 2.88 -1.92 25.92
CA GLY A 442 4.33 -2.01 25.76
C GLY A 442 5.06 -2.19 27.10
N LEU A 443 4.70 -1.41 28.12
CA LEU A 443 5.22 -1.54 29.49
C LEU A 443 4.97 -2.93 30.06
N GLN A 444 3.75 -3.46 29.93
CA GLN A 444 3.42 -4.77 30.44
C GLN A 444 4.25 -5.87 29.76
N ARG A 445 4.43 -5.77 28.43
CA ARG A 445 5.27 -6.70 27.67
C ARG A 445 6.74 -6.59 28.04
N ALA A 446 7.26 -5.37 28.21
CA ALA A 446 8.64 -5.12 28.64
C ALA A 446 8.91 -5.71 30.04
N ARG A 447 7.97 -5.55 30.99
CA ARG A 447 8.06 -6.16 32.33
C ARG A 447 8.11 -7.69 32.27
N ILE A 448 7.31 -8.30 31.40
CA ILE A 448 7.35 -9.76 31.18
C ILE A 448 8.70 -10.17 30.58
N SER A 449 9.20 -9.44 29.57
CA SER A 449 10.52 -9.71 28.97
C SER A 449 11.64 -9.62 30.00
N ALA A 450 11.68 -8.55 30.80
CA ALA A 450 12.69 -8.35 31.83
C ALA A 450 12.65 -9.45 32.90
N ALA A 451 11.46 -9.91 33.30
CA ALA A 451 11.31 -11.04 34.22
C ALA A 451 11.84 -12.36 33.61
N MET A 452 11.58 -12.61 32.33
CA MET A 452 12.12 -13.78 31.62
C MET A 452 13.64 -13.76 31.46
N ASP A 453 14.24 -12.57 31.34
CA ASP A 453 15.69 -12.40 31.29
C ASP A 453 16.33 -12.69 32.65
N LEU A 454 15.70 -12.27 33.76
CA LEU A 454 16.14 -12.59 35.12
C LEU A 454 16.18 -14.12 35.37
N ASP A 455 15.16 -14.84 34.89
CA ASP A 455 15.04 -16.29 35.03
C ASP A 455 15.81 -17.08 33.96
N LYS A 456 16.60 -16.42 33.08
CA LYS A 456 17.37 -17.01 31.97
C LYS A 456 16.53 -17.93 31.05
N VAL A 457 15.25 -17.62 30.87
CA VAL A 457 14.32 -18.46 30.09
C VAL A 457 14.54 -18.23 28.59
N SER A 458 15.46 -18.97 27.97
CA SER A 458 15.74 -18.90 26.52
C SER A 458 14.61 -19.53 25.68
N ASN A 459 14.36 -18.96 24.49
CA ASN A 459 13.50 -19.56 23.45
C ASN A 459 14.19 -20.74 22.75
N VAL A 460 15.48 -20.97 22.99
CA VAL A 460 16.23 -22.12 22.51
C VAL A 460 16.29 -23.19 23.61
N SER A 461 15.85 -24.40 23.26
CA SER A 461 15.86 -25.57 24.14
C SER A 461 16.78 -26.64 23.57
N VAL A 462 17.68 -27.19 24.39
CA VAL A 462 18.46 -28.37 24.01
C VAL A 462 17.54 -29.59 24.03
N VAL A 463 17.26 -30.16 22.85
CA VAL A 463 16.47 -31.39 22.71
C VAL A 463 17.36 -32.62 22.88
N GLN A 464 18.56 -32.53 22.33
CA GLN A 464 19.58 -33.57 22.41
C GLN A 464 20.94 -32.92 22.72
N PRO A 465 21.59 -33.28 23.84
CA PRO A 465 22.94 -32.79 24.16
C PRO A 465 23.98 -33.40 23.21
N ALA A 466 25.24 -32.94 23.29
CA ALA A 466 26.29 -33.41 22.40
C ALA A 466 26.47 -34.93 22.50
N THR A 467 26.32 -35.62 21.38
CA THR A 467 26.39 -37.08 21.31
C THR A 467 27.83 -37.59 21.30
N PHE A 468 28.06 -38.75 21.92
CA PHE A 468 29.33 -39.47 21.84
C PHE A 468 29.23 -40.57 20.78
N SER A 469 29.83 -40.38 19.61
CA SER A 469 29.90 -41.40 18.56
C SER A 469 31.31 -42.01 18.50
N PRO A 470 31.49 -43.29 18.85
CA PRO A 470 32.79 -43.96 18.79
C PRO A 470 33.17 -44.42 17.37
N VAL A 471 32.30 -44.22 16.37
CA VAL A 471 32.51 -44.66 14.99
C VAL A 471 32.96 -43.48 14.12
N PRO A 472 34.06 -43.60 13.36
CA PRO A 472 34.54 -42.52 12.50
C PRO A 472 33.62 -42.33 11.29
N VAL A 473 33.26 -41.08 11.00
CA VAL A 473 32.41 -40.68 9.85
C VAL A 473 33.24 -40.49 8.59
N LYS A 474 34.51 -40.08 8.73
CA LYS A 474 35.48 -39.95 7.63
C LYS A 474 36.81 -40.62 8.00
N PRO A 475 37.56 -41.17 7.02
CA PRO A 475 37.18 -41.38 5.62
C PRO A 475 36.19 -42.53 5.43
N GLN A 476 35.25 -42.40 4.48
CA GLN A 476 34.33 -43.48 4.11
C GLN A 476 35.07 -44.54 3.27
N ARG A 477 35.77 -45.45 3.94
CA ARG A 477 36.70 -46.44 3.35
C ARG A 477 36.10 -47.17 2.15
N SER A 478 34.85 -47.62 2.26
CA SER A 478 34.13 -48.32 1.19
C SER A 478 33.95 -47.48 -0.07
N ARG A 479 33.57 -46.20 0.07
CA ARG A 479 33.38 -45.28 -1.06
C ARG A 479 34.69 -44.94 -1.75
N ILE A 480 35.76 -44.72 -0.97
CA ILE A 480 37.09 -44.40 -1.52
C ILE A 480 37.66 -45.59 -2.28
N LEU A 481 37.54 -46.81 -1.73
CA LEU A 481 37.98 -48.03 -2.40
C LEU A 481 37.18 -48.29 -3.68
N ALA A 482 35.85 -48.14 -3.64
CA ALA A 482 35.01 -48.29 -4.83
C ALA A 482 35.39 -47.27 -5.92
N LEU A 483 35.60 -46.01 -5.54
CA LEU A 483 36.03 -44.97 -6.47
C LEU A 483 37.44 -45.23 -7.02
N GLY A 484 38.38 -45.68 -6.18
CA GLY A 484 39.73 -46.04 -6.59
C GLY A 484 39.75 -47.21 -7.59
N LEU A 485 38.97 -48.26 -7.34
CA LEU A 485 38.81 -49.38 -8.26
C LEU A 485 38.18 -48.94 -9.59
N PHE A 486 37.13 -48.11 -9.52
CA PHE A 486 36.47 -47.57 -10.70
C PHE A 486 37.42 -46.72 -11.55
N LEU A 487 38.08 -45.72 -10.93
CA LEU A 487 39.02 -44.85 -11.62
C LEU A 487 40.26 -45.60 -12.13
N GLY A 488 40.76 -46.58 -11.38
CA GLY A 488 41.87 -47.42 -11.82
C GLY A 488 41.49 -48.24 -13.05
N LEU A 489 40.29 -48.80 -13.11
CA LEU A 489 39.86 -49.69 -14.19
C LEU A 489 39.59 -48.88 -15.46
N PHE A 490 38.75 -47.84 -15.36
CA PHE A 490 38.42 -46.99 -16.50
C PHE A 490 39.63 -46.18 -16.97
N GLY A 491 40.40 -45.63 -16.04
CA GLY A 491 41.61 -44.88 -16.39
C GLY A 491 42.68 -45.77 -17.03
N GLY A 492 42.82 -47.02 -16.60
CA GLY A 492 43.76 -47.98 -17.21
C GLY A 492 43.37 -48.33 -18.65
N VAL A 493 42.09 -48.60 -18.89
CA VAL A 493 41.54 -48.85 -20.24
C VAL A 493 41.76 -47.63 -21.12
N PHE A 494 41.42 -46.44 -20.63
CA PHE A 494 41.62 -45.19 -21.34
C PHE A 494 43.10 -44.96 -21.69
N LEU A 495 44.02 -45.20 -20.76
CA LEU A 495 45.46 -45.04 -20.98
C LEU A 495 45.99 -46.02 -22.04
N ALA A 496 45.47 -47.25 -22.07
CA ALA A 496 45.79 -48.22 -23.12
C ALA A 496 45.33 -47.75 -24.50
N PHE A 497 44.09 -47.27 -24.63
CA PHE A 497 43.60 -46.71 -25.90
C PHE A 497 44.37 -45.46 -26.33
N ALA A 498 44.68 -44.57 -25.39
CA ALA A 498 45.49 -43.39 -25.68
C ALA A 498 46.90 -43.76 -26.17
N ARG A 499 47.50 -44.81 -25.59
CA ARG A 499 48.81 -45.32 -26.01
C ARG A 499 48.76 -45.97 -27.40
N GLU A 500 47.75 -46.78 -27.68
CA GLU A 500 47.55 -47.38 -29.02
C GLU A 500 47.30 -46.29 -30.08
N TYR A 501 46.55 -45.24 -29.74
CA TYR A 501 46.31 -44.13 -30.66
C TYR A 501 47.58 -43.33 -31.01
N LEU A 502 48.52 -43.25 -30.05
CA LEU A 502 49.82 -42.60 -30.25
C LEU A 502 50.87 -43.54 -30.87
N ASP A 503 50.52 -44.80 -31.12
CA ASP A 503 51.38 -45.79 -31.77
C ASP A 503 51.08 -45.82 -33.28
N ASP A 504 51.95 -45.20 -34.08
CA ASP A 504 51.80 -45.14 -35.55
C ASP A 504 52.23 -46.44 -36.26
N THR A 505 52.51 -47.52 -35.53
CA THR A 505 53.03 -48.78 -36.09
C THR A 505 51.92 -49.62 -36.75
N ILE A 506 52.18 -50.11 -37.97
CA ILE A 506 51.25 -50.97 -38.72
C ILE A 506 51.42 -52.43 -38.25
N HIS A 507 50.40 -52.96 -37.59
CA HIS A 507 50.48 -54.28 -36.96
C HIS A 507 49.67 -55.39 -37.65
N ASN A 508 48.64 -55.04 -38.41
CA ASN A 508 47.73 -56.01 -39.05
C ASN A 508 47.85 -55.94 -40.58
N LYS A 509 47.70 -57.09 -41.24
CA LYS A 509 47.75 -57.19 -42.71
C LYS A 509 46.67 -56.33 -43.36
N GLU A 510 45.47 -56.31 -42.81
CA GLU A 510 44.33 -55.55 -43.33
C GLU A 510 44.58 -54.04 -43.24
N THR A 511 45.23 -53.59 -42.16
CA THR A 511 45.61 -52.18 -41.96
C THR A 511 46.76 -51.77 -42.90
N ALA A 512 47.69 -52.69 -43.19
CA ALA A 512 48.75 -52.48 -44.16
C ALA A 512 48.19 -52.36 -45.60
N GLU A 513 47.29 -53.27 -45.99
CA GLU A 513 46.63 -53.26 -47.30
C GLU A 513 45.78 -52.01 -47.50
N SER A 514 45.00 -51.61 -46.49
CA SER A 514 44.14 -50.43 -46.54
C SER A 514 44.92 -49.12 -46.62
N LYS A 515 46.03 -48.98 -45.86
CA LYS A 515 46.85 -47.75 -45.87
C LYS A 515 47.77 -47.64 -47.09
N LEU A 516 48.29 -48.75 -47.59
CA LEU A 516 49.27 -48.77 -48.70
C LEU A 516 48.60 -49.01 -50.07
N GLY A 517 47.34 -49.43 -50.11
CA GLY A 517 46.59 -49.66 -51.34
C GLY A 517 47.06 -50.87 -52.17
N VAL A 518 47.86 -51.76 -51.57
CA VAL A 518 48.45 -52.94 -52.22
C VAL A 518 48.16 -54.21 -51.43
N PRO A 519 47.88 -55.36 -52.09
CA PRO A 519 47.62 -56.62 -51.41
C PRO A 519 48.88 -57.15 -50.72
N VAL A 520 48.74 -57.65 -49.49
CA VAL A 520 49.82 -58.25 -48.72
C VAL A 520 50.02 -59.69 -49.21
N LEU A 521 51.17 -59.92 -49.86
CA LEU A 521 51.48 -61.20 -50.49
C LEU A 521 51.90 -62.29 -49.49
N ALA A 522 52.57 -61.91 -48.41
CA ALA A 522 52.99 -62.83 -47.36
C ALA A 522 53.13 -62.10 -46.02
N VAL A 523 52.79 -62.79 -44.93
CA VAL A 523 53.06 -62.36 -43.57
C VAL A 523 54.09 -63.31 -43.00
N ILE A 524 55.26 -62.79 -42.62
CA ILE A 524 56.28 -63.58 -41.95
C ILE A 524 56.22 -63.21 -40.47
N THR A 525 55.92 -64.19 -39.62
CA THR A 525 55.97 -63.95 -38.18
C THR A 525 57.43 -63.78 -37.74
N ASN A 526 57.67 -62.98 -36.71
CA ASN A 526 59.03 -62.75 -36.21
C ASN A 526 59.73 -64.07 -35.81
N LYS A 527 58.94 -65.07 -35.40
CA LYS A 527 59.41 -66.42 -35.06
C LYS A 527 59.87 -67.20 -36.30
N GLU A 528 59.15 -67.09 -37.42
CA GLU A 528 59.54 -67.69 -38.70
C GLU A 528 60.75 -66.95 -39.30
N PHE A 529 60.79 -65.62 -39.20
CA PHE A 529 61.92 -64.82 -39.69
C PHE A 529 63.22 -65.20 -38.98
N GLU A 530 63.21 -65.32 -37.64
CA GLU A 530 64.39 -65.79 -36.89
C GLU A 530 64.77 -67.24 -37.20
N THR A 531 63.82 -68.09 -37.60
CA THR A 531 64.11 -69.49 -37.95
C THR A 531 64.65 -69.63 -39.38
N ILE A 532 64.35 -68.68 -40.26
CA ILE A 532 64.78 -68.67 -41.67
C ILE A 532 66.14 -67.98 -41.85
N PHE A 533 66.46 -66.98 -41.01
CA PHE A 533 67.67 -66.14 -41.15
C PHE A 533 68.73 -66.33 -40.05
N ARG A 534 68.58 -67.34 -39.18
CA ARG A 534 69.69 -67.95 -38.42
C ARG A 534 70.04 -69.30 -39.03
#